data_AF-A0A3N5GIA1-F1
#
_entry.id   AF-A0A3N5GIA1-F1
#
_cell.length_a   1.000
_cell.length_b   1.000
_cell.length_c   1.000
_cell.angle_alpha   90.00
_cell.angle_beta   90.00
_cell.angle_gamma   90.00
#
_symmetry.space_group_name_H-M   'P 1'
#
loop_
_entity.id
_entity.type
_entity.pdbx_description
1 polymer ?
#
loop_
_entity_poly.entity_id
_entity_poly.type
_entity_poly.pdbx_seq_one_letter_code
_entity_poly.pdbx_strand_id
1 'polypeptide(L)'
;MKRVRIIPSHQMTLFGPRITIFTKDGKSYTKQATGREFIWDFNEEVRRIREVIPGLPIPARQFEELIETCRDLDKQDRADRLLQLTVKA
;
A
#
# COMPACT_ATOMS: atom_id res chain seq x y z
N MET A 1 -24.22 7.03 -4.24
CA MET A 1 -23.45 7.99 -3.41
C MET A 1 -24.28 9.02 -2.62
N LYS A 2 -25.62 8.90 -2.49
CA LYS A 2 -26.46 9.94 -1.83
C LYS A 2 -26.32 10.07 -0.29
N ARG A 3 -25.49 9.25 0.37
CA ARG A 3 -25.36 9.19 1.84
C ARG A 3 -23.95 9.50 2.34
N VAL A 4 -23.08 9.98 1.46
CA VAL A 4 -21.69 10.32 1.78
C VAL A 4 -21.53 11.82 1.57
N ARG A 5 -20.97 12.51 2.56
CA ARG A 5 -20.57 13.91 2.48
C ARG A 5 -19.07 13.99 2.76
N ILE A 6 -18.34 14.60 1.84
CA ILE A 6 -16.91 14.89 2.00
C ILE A 6 -16.77 16.29 2.58
N ILE A 7 -16.01 16.42 3.66
CA ILE A 7 -15.70 17.70 4.28
C ILE A 7 -14.20 17.92 4.06
N PRO A 8 -13.79 18.88 3.21
CA PRO A 8 -12.37 19.16 2.99
C PRO A 8 -11.76 19.77 4.26
N SER A 9 -10.49 19.45 4.52
CA SER A 9 -9.72 20.03 5.63
C SER A 9 -8.26 20.17 5.23
N HIS A 10 -7.65 21.29 5.61
CA HIS A 10 -6.22 21.56 5.47
C HIS A 10 -5.46 21.37 6.80
N GLN A 11 -6.15 20.96 7.87
CA GLN A 11 -5.56 20.76 9.20
C GLN A 11 -5.33 19.29 9.54
N MET A 12 -5.93 18.37 8.77
CA MET A 12 -5.84 16.95 9.03
C MET A 12 -4.55 16.36 8.45
N THR A 13 -3.97 15.38 9.16
CA THR A 13 -2.82 14.61 8.66
C THR A 13 -3.16 13.95 7.33
N LEU A 14 -2.19 13.96 6.41
CA LEU A 14 -2.30 13.25 5.14
C LEU A 14 -2.63 11.77 5.38
N PHE A 15 -3.61 11.24 4.64
CA PHE A 15 -4.14 9.87 4.78
C PHE A 15 -4.78 9.52 6.14
N GLY A 16 -5.00 10.49 7.04
CA GLY A 16 -5.67 10.29 8.32
C GLY A 16 -7.12 10.80 8.34
N PRO A 17 -8.07 10.20 7.60
CA PRO A 17 -9.44 10.69 7.57
C PRO A 17 -10.15 10.53 8.92
N ARG A 18 -11.07 11.45 9.20
CA ARG A 18 -12.12 11.28 10.22
C ARG A 18 -13.36 10.79 9.50
N ILE A 19 -13.85 9.63 9.90
CA ILE A 19 -15.08 9.07 9.36
C ILE A 19 -16.10 9.03 10.48
N THR A 20 -17.23 9.70 10.26
CA THR A 20 -18.40 9.59 11.13
C THR A 20 -19.54 8.93 10.37
N ILE A 21 -20.07 7.85 10.95
CA ILE A 21 -21.22 7.13 10.42
C ILE A 21 -22.41 7.42 11.34
N PHE A 22 -23.47 7.98 10.76
CA PHE A 22 -24.77 8.15 11.43
C PHE A 22 -25.69 7.00 11.06
N THR A 23 -26.25 6.34 12.06
CA THR A 23 -27.19 5.22 11.89
C THR A 23 -28.63 5.71 11.97
N LYS A 24 -29.57 4.90 11.44
CA LYS A 24 -30.99 5.28 11.38
C LYS A 24 -31.66 5.37 12.75
N ASP A 25 -31.13 4.66 13.75
CA ASP A 25 -31.58 4.73 15.15
C ASP A 25 -31.00 5.96 15.90
N GLY A 26 -30.39 6.90 15.17
CA GLY A 26 -29.90 8.16 15.71
C GLY A 26 -28.51 8.10 16.35
N LYS A 27 -27.84 6.94 16.37
CA LYS A 27 -26.47 6.84 16.89
C LYS A 27 -25.45 7.36 15.88
N SER A 28 -24.28 7.72 16.39
CA SER A 28 -23.13 8.09 15.56
C SER A 28 -21.86 7.41 16.04
N TYR A 29 -21.07 6.92 15.10
CA TYR A 29 -19.78 6.31 15.36
C TYR A 29 -18.71 7.10 14.63
N THR A 30 -17.70 7.59 15.35
CA THR A 30 -16.59 8.33 14.76
C THR A 30 -15.30 7.57 14.95
N LYS A 31 -14.52 7.43 13.88
CA LYS A 31 -13.14 6.96 13.92
C LYS A 31 -12.23 7.97 13.26
N GLN A 32 -11.14 8.29 13.94
CA GLN A 32 -10.05 9.12 13.42
C GLN A 32 -8.87 8.19 13.08
N ALA A 33 -8.45 8.18 11.82
CA ALA A 33 -7.23 7.53 11.41
C ALA A 33 -6.01 8.46 11.62
N THR A 34 -4.84 7.84 11.71
CA THR A 34 -3.55 8.48 11.96
C THR A 34 -2.78 8.78 10.68
N GLY A 35 -3.16 8.16 9.55
CA GLY A 35 -2.41 8.23 8.29
C GLY A 35 -1.24 7.26 8.24
N ARG A 36 -1.11 6.38 9.24
CA ARG A 36 -0.03 5.40 9.37
C ARG A 36 -0.52 3.96 9.31
N GLU A 37 -1.83 3.75 9.20
CA GLU A 37 -2.45 2.42 9.18
C GLU A 37 -1.96 1.54 8.03
N PHE A 38 -1.46 2.16 6.96
CA PHE A 38 -0.94 1.48 5.78
C PHE A 38 0.58 1.60 5.62
N ILE A 39 1.28 1.99 6.69
CA ILE A 39 2.74 1.87 6.75
C ILE A 39 3.06 0.49 7.27
N TRP A 40 3.77 -0.30 6.47
CA TRP A 40 4.09 -1.68 6.78
C TRP A 40 5.59 -1.91 6.79
N ASP A 41 5.99 -2.97 7.47
CA ASP A 41 7.34 -3.50 7.30
C ASP A 41 7.46 -4.25 5.96
N PHE A 42 8.70 -4.60 5.61
CA PHE A 42 9.00 -5.29 4.37
C PHE A 42 8.29 -6.64 4.25
N ASN A 43 8.11 -7.38 5.35
CA ASN A 43 7.51 -8.72 5.28
C ASN A 43 6.01 -8.64 4.98
N GLU A 44 5.33 -7.67 5.57
CA GLU A 44 3.91 -7.44 5.28
C GLU A 44 3.70 -6.86 3.87
N GLU A 45 4.61 -6.00 3.40
CA GLU A 45 4.60 -5.56 1.99
C GLU A 45 4.77 -6.74 1.04
N VAL A 46 5.76 -7.61 1.25
CA VAL A 46 5.97 -8.83 0.46
C VAL A 46 4.73 -9.73 0.42
N ARG A 47 4.03 -9.85 1.56
CA ARG A 47 2.78 -10.63 1.62
C ARG A 47 1.68 -10.02 0.74
N ARG A 48 1.50 -8.70 0.77
CA ARG A 48 0.44 -7.98 0.06
C ARG A 48 0.73 -7.78 -1.42
N ILE A 49 1.97 -7.39 -1.76
CA ILE A 49 2.33 -7.02 -3.13
C ILE A 49 2.22 -8.20 -4.10
N ARG A 50 2.31 -9.45 -3.64
CA ARG A 50 2.11 -10.64 -4.49
C ARG A 50 0.76 -10.70 -5.19
N GLU A 51 -0.27 -10.07 -4.62
CA GLU A 51 -1.60 -10.00 -5.25
C GLU A 51 -1.59 -9.23 -6.58
N VAL A 52 -0.56 -8.41 -6.84
CA VAL A 52 -0.44 -7.64 -8.09
C VAL A 52 0.20 -8.43 -9.23
N ILE A 53 0.91 -9.53 -8.92
CA ILE A 53 1.67 -10.34 -9.89
C ILE A 53 0.86 -10.72 -11.13
N PRO A 54 -0.42 -11.16 -11.04
CA PRO A 54 -1.20 -11.53 -12.22
C PRO A 54 -1.40 -10.40 -13.23
N GLY A 55 -1.27 -9.14 -12.81
CA GLY A 55 -1.41 -7.96 -13.66
C GLY A 55 -0.08 -7.45 -14.24
N LEU A 56 1.06 -8.04 -13.88
CA LEU A 56 2.36 -7.54 -14.29
C LEU A 56 2.86 -8.20 -15.58
N PRO A 57 3.59 -7.46 -16.44
CA PRO A 57 4.17 -7.98 -17.68
C PRO A 57 5.48 -8.74 -17.45
N ILE A 58 5.64 -9.41 -16.31
CA ILE A 58 6.79 -10.26 -15.97
C ILE A 58 6.32 -11.55 -15.29
N PRO A 59 7.03 -12.68 -15.45
CA PRO A 59 6.66 -13.94 -14.80
C PRO A 59 6.68 -13.83 -13.27
N ALA A 60 5.81 -14.61 -12.60
CA ALA A 60 5.76 -14.66 -11.14
C ALA A 60 7.12 -14.96 -10.50
N ARG A 61 7.88 -15.90 -11.07
CA ARG A 61 9.24 -16.21 -10.63
C ARG A 61 10.18 -15.01 -10.68
N GLN A 62 10.11 -14.22 -11.75
CA GLN A 62 10.94 -13.02 -11.88
C GLN A 62 10.57 -11.98 -10.82
N PHE A 63 9.29 -11.87 -10.48
CA PHE A 63 8.83 -10.99 -9.40
C PHE A 63 9.28 -11.48 -8.01
N GLU A 64 9.29 -12.79 -7.75
CA GLU A 64 9.85 -13.31 -6.50
C GLU A 64 11.37 -13.06 -6.41
N GLU A 65 12.12 -13.18 -7.52
CA GLU A 65 13.53 -12.79 -7.57
C GLU A 65 13.73 -11.28 -7.33
N LEU A 66 12.78 -10.44 -7.79
CA LEU A 66 12.76 -9.00 -7.52
C LEU A 66 12.58 -8.72 -6.02
N ILE A 67 11.65 -9.42 -5.35
CA ILE A 67 11.43 -9.31 -3.91
C ILE A 67 12.71 -9.63 -3.14
N GLU A 68 13.36 -10.76 -3.44
CA GLU A 68 14.57 -11.17 -2.74
C GLU A 68 15.74 -10.21 -3.01
N THR A 69 15.85 -9.67 -4.23
CA THR A 69 16.84 -8.63 -4.55
C THR A 69 16.60 -7.36 -3.73
N CYS A 70 15.34 -6.96 -3.52
CA CYS A 70 15.00 -5.81 -2.68
C CYS A 70 15.29 -6.05 -1.19
N ARG A 71 15.17 -7.30 -0.70
CA ARG A 71 15.43 -7.66 0.71
C ARG A 71 16.86 -7.40 1.13
N ASP A 72 17.81 -7.69 0.23
CA ASP A 72 19.25 -7.55 0.47
C ASP A 72 19.86 -6.39 -0.34
N LEU A 73 19.05 -5.40 -0.73
CA LEU A 73 19.47 -4.33 -1.64
C LEU A 73 20.61 -3.49 -1.06
N ASP A 74 20.60 -3.27 0.25
CA ASP A 74 21.62 -2.53 1.00
C ASP A 74 22.99 -3.24 1.01
N LYS A 75 23.01 -4.54 0.69
CA LYS A 75 24.23 -5.36 0.57
C LYS A 75 24.73 -5.49 -0.86
N GLN A 76 24.01 -4.95 -1.84
CA GLN A 76 24.42 -5.03 -3.25
C GLN A 76 25.37 -3.89 -3.59
N ASP A 77 26.50 -4.22 -4.23
CA ASP A 77 27.45 -3.21 -4.73
C ASP A 77 26.83 -2.33 -5.83
N ARG A 78 25.84 -2.86 -6.56
CA ARG A 78 25.17 -2.19 -7.69
C ARG A 78 23.70 -2.59 -7.80
N ALA A 79 22.89 -1.68 -8.36
CA ALA A 79 21.46 -1.89 -8.58
C ALA A 79 21.10 -2.47 -9.97
N ASP A 80 22.07 -2.86 -10.80
CA ASP A 80 21.80 -3.35 -12.15
C ASP A 80 20.96 -4.63 -12.17
N ARG A 81 21.18 -5.53 -11.21
CA ARG A 81 20.35 -6.73 -11.06
C ARG A 81 18.89 -6.39 -10.80
N LEU A 82 18.62 -5.40 -9.93
CA LEU A 82 17.27 -4.93 -9.65
C LEU A 82 16.60 -4.43 -10.94
N LEU A 83 17.31 -3.59 -11.71
CA LEU A 83 16.79 -3.04 -12.96
C LEU A 83 16.48 -4.13 -13.99
N GLN A 84 17.37 -5.12 -14.15
CA GLN A 84 17.16 -6.26 -15.05
C GLN A 84 15.90 -7.06 -14.70
N LEU A 85 15.52 -7.12 -13.41
CA LEU A 85 14.32 -7.81 -12.96
C LEU A 85 13.02 -7.01 -13.20
N THR A 86 13.11 -5.73 -13.57
CA THR A 86 11.94 -4.88 -13.88
C THR A 86 11.58 -4.81 -15.36
N VAL A 87 12.43 -5.34 -16.25
CA VAL A 87 12.16 -5.37 -17.70
C VAL A 87 11.53 -6.70 -18.10
N LYS A 88 10.83 -6.72 -19.24
CA LYS A 88 10.28 -7.97 -19.80
C LYS A 88 11.42 -8.95 -20.07
N ALA A 89 11.21 -10.21 -19.71
CA ALA A 89 12.07 -11.33 -20.10
C ALA A 89 12.05 -11.55 -21.62
#